data_AF-B9RHC9-F1
#
_entry.id   AF-B9RHC9-F1
#
_cell.length_a   1.000
_cell.length_b   1.000
_cell.length_c   1.000
_cell.angle_alpha   90.00
_cell.angle_beta   90.00
_cell.angle_gamma   90.00
#
_symmetry.space_group_name_H-M   'P 1'
#
loop_
_entity.id
_entity.type
_entity.pdbx_description
1 polymer ?
#
loop_
_entity_poly.entity_id
_entity_poly.type
_entity_poly.pdbx_seq_one_letter_code
_entity_poly.pdbx_strand_id
1 'polypeptide(L)'
;MALTKRAIQLGSNSSFYFTAFRLIHSSSSSSSSSSSIANRFDYRQISQLVNPNGKRAFLVDTLALVRSLEAQGVPSKQAEAITSAITEVLNDSLENVAQSFVSKTEMQKSEMVQESNLSKFKSEVQSSQEHHFSMLQRETEKLRSDIEKMRSELRYEIDKVTAGQRLDLNLERG
;
A
#
# COMPACT_ATOMS: atom_id res chain seq x y z
N MET A 1 -33.69 3.38 -49.59
CA MET A 1 -34.09 3.79 -48.23
C MET A 1 -33.18 3.08 -47.25
N ALA A 2 -32.42 3.85 -46.48
CA ALA A 2 -31.40 3.38 -45.54
C ALA A 2 -31.94 3.31 -44.10
N LEU A 3 -31.12 2.73 -43.21
CA LEU A 3 -31.25 2.60 -41.73
C LEU A 3 -32.07 1.36 -41.32
N THR A 4 -31.62 0.47 -40.41
CA THR A 4 -30.88 0.74 -39.18
C THR A 4 -30.22 -0.57 -38.69
N LYS A 5 -28.91 -0.55 -38.43
CA LYS A 5 -28.15 -1.67 -37.85
C LYS A 5 -28.02 -1.41 -36.34
N ARG A 6 -28.70 -2.18 -35.50
CA ARG A 6 -28.67 -2.03 -34.04
C ARG A 6 -27.49 -2.82 -33.47
N ALA A 7 -26.37 -2.15 -33.25
CA ALA A 7 -25.23 -2.68 -32.50
C ALA A 7 -25.48 -2.43 -31.00
N ILE A 8 -25.49 -3.50 -30.20
CA ILE A 8 -25.51 -3.42 -28.75
C ILE A 8 -24.06 -3.34 -28.29
N GLN A 9 -23.61 -2.14 -27.98
CA GLN A 9 -22.32 -1.88 -27.33
C GLN A 9 -22.58 -1.74 -25.83
N LEU A 10 -22.32 -2.80 -25.08
CA LEU A 10 -22.26 -2.72 -23.61
C LEU A 10 -20.91 -2.14 -23.23
N GLY A 11 -20.93 -0.88 -22.80
CA GLY A 11 -19.76 -0.13 -22.39
C GLY A 11 -19.15 -0.67 -21.09
N SER A 12 -17.84 -0.87 -21.12
CA SER A 12 -16.99 -0.99 -19.93
C SER A 12 -16.88 0.38 -19.26
N ASN A 13 -17.68 0.61 -18.21
CA ASN A 13 -17.54 1.78 -17.33
C ASN A 13 -17.57 1.32 -15.87
N SER A 14 -16.42 0.90 -15.34
CA SER A 14 -16.16 0.99 -13.90
C SER A 14 -14.87 1.78 -13.72
N SER A 15 -15.04 3.09 -13.58
CA SER A 15 -13.98 4.04 -13.23
C SER A 15 -13.47 3.70 -11.83
N PHE A 16 -12.30 3.08 -11.76
CA PHE A 16 -11.57 2.88 -10.52
C PHE A 16 -10.96 4.22 -10.10
N TYR A 17 -11.52 4.84 -9.06
CA TYR A 17 -10.87 5.95 -8.37
C TYR A 17 -9.72 5.38 -7.50
N PHE A 18 -8.57 5.14 -8.12
CA PHE A 18 -7.30 5.01 -7.41
C PHE A 18 -6.69 6.40 -7.27
N THR A 19 -6.84 6.99 -6.09
CA THR A 19 -6.02 8.13 -5.66
C THR A 19 -4.57 7.66 -5.62
N ALA A 20 -3.79 8.15 -6.58
CA ALA A 20 -2.35 7.91 -6.68
C ALA A 20 -1.63 8.47 -5.45
N PHE A 21 -1.11 7.59 -4.59
CA PHE A 21 -0.04 7.92 -3.66
C PHE A 21 1.20 8.26 -4.48
N ARG A 22 1.55 9.55 -4.54
CA ARG A 22 2.79 10.02 -5.17
C ARG A 22 4.00 9.58 -4.34
N LEU A 23 4.74 8.62 -4.86
CA LEU A 23 6.17 8.46 -4.64
C LEU A 23 6.90 9.64 -5.30
N ILE A 24 7.66 10.41 -4.53
CA ILE A 24 8.61 11.40 -5.06
C ILE A 24 10.01 10.76 -4.96
N HIS A 25 10.51 10.27 -6.10
CA HIS A 25 11.95 10.13 -6.37
C HIS A 25 12.32 11.03 -7.55
N SER A 26 13.46 11.68 -7.40
CA SER A 26 13.98 12.77 -8.21
C SER A 26 14.46 12.32 -9.59
N SER A 27 13.92 12.93 -10.65
CA SER A 27 14.66 13.12 -11.91
C SER A 27 14.06 14.27 -12.72
N SER A 28 14.98 15.10 -13.20
CA SER A 28 14.84 16.43 -13.78
C SER A 28 14.30 16.46 -15.21
N SER A 29 13.32 17.33 -15.46
CA SER A 29 13.20 18.10 -16.72
C SER A 29 12.20 19.25 -16.56
N SER A 30 12.64 20.42 -16.99
CA SER A 30 12.06 21.77 -16.91
C SER A 30 10.67 21.95 -17.51
N SER A 31 9.80 22.72 -16.84
CA SER A 31 9.49 24.14 -17.17
C SER A 31 8.17 24.63 -16.54
N SER A 32 8.06 25.96 -16.40
CA SER A 32 6.90 26.79 -16.00
C SER A 32 6.66 27.04 -14.50
N SER A 33 7.35 28.10 -14.06
CA SER A 33 6.97 29.17 -13.13
C SER A 33 5.60 29.10 -12.45
N SER A 34 5.62 28.99 -11.12
CA SER A 34 4.59 29.53 -10.24
C SER A 34 5.25 29.92 -8.91
N SER A 35 5.31 31.22 -8.67
CA SER A 35 5.80 31.85 -7.45
C SER A 35 5.03 31.34 -6.25
N SER A 36 5.66 30.49 -5.46
CA SER A 36 5.23 30.21 -4.10
C SER A 36 6.47 30.26 -3.22
N ILE A 37 6.44 31.18 -2.26
CA ILE A 37 7.42 31.32 -1.20
C ILE A 37 7.33 30.04 -0.38
N ALA A 38 8.00 29.00 -0.84
CA ALA A 38 8.21 27.79 -0.08
C ALA A 38 9.15 28.19 1.05
N ASN A 39 8.60 28.38 2.24
CA ASN A 39 9.36 28.35 3.47
C ASN A 39 10.07 27.00 3.53
N ARG A 40 11.27 26.98 2.98
CA ARG A 40 12.24 25.91 3.14
C ARG A 40 12.68 26.02 4.59
N PHE A 41 11.93 25.37 5.47
CA PHE A 41 12.43 25.05 6.79
C PHE A 41 13.62 24.11 6.58
N ASP A 42 14.80 24.72 6.41
CA ASP A 42 16.08 24.04 6.54
C ASP A 42 16.18 23.57 7.98
N TYR A 43 15.52 22.46 8.29
CA TYR A 43 15.80 21.68 9.48
C TYR A 43 17.27 21.27 9.35
N ARG A 44 18.16 21.97 10.07
CA ARG A 44 19.54 21.58 10.29
C ARG A 44 19.58 20.06 10.45
N GLN A 45 20.24 19.36 9.54
CA GLN A 45 20.46 17.91 9.59
C GLN A 45 21.43 17.52 10.73
N ILE A 46 21.22 18.04 11.94
CA ILE A 46 22.07 17.73 13.10
C ILE A 46 21.45 16.58 13.91
N SER A 47 20.15 16.33 13.76
CA SER A 47 19.44 15.22 14.42
C SER A 47 19.76 13.83 13.87
N GLN A 48 20.54 13.73 12.79
CA GLN A 48 21.01 12.42 12.27
C GLN A 48 22.23 11.86 13.02
N LEU A 49 22.88 12.66 13.88
CA LEU A 49 24.05 12.24 14.66
C LEU A 49 23.73 11.92 16.13
N VAL A 50 22.49 12.16 16.57
CA VAL A 50 22.04 11.77 17.91
C VAL A 50 21.59 10.32 17.85
N ASN A 51 22.33 9.46 18.55
CA ASN A 51 22.01 8.06 18.74
C ASN A 51 20.57 7.95 19.28
N PRO A 52 19.65 7.20 18.67
CA PRO A 52 18.25 7.11 19.13
C PRO A 52 18.12 6.57 20.56
N ASN A 53 19.16 5.87 21.04
CA ASN A 53 19.28 5.33 22.40
C ASN A 53 20.21 6.17 23.31
N GLY A 54 20.73 7.30 22.83
CA GLY A 54 21.55 8.22 23.62
C GLY A 54 20.70 9.30 24.28
N LYS A 55 21.17 9.88 25.40
CA LYS A 55 20.54 11.06 25.99
C LYS A 55 20.45 12.16 24.94
N ARG A 56 19.23 12.63 24.63
CA ARG A 56 19.02 13.74 23.71
C ARG A 56 19.51 15.00 24.40
N ALA A 57 20.59 15.57 23.89
CA ALA A 57 21.18 16.77 24.47
C ALA A 57 20.82 18.00 23.64
N PHE A 58 20.43 19.07 24.32
CA PHE A 58 20.32 20.37 23.67
C PHE A 58 21.73 20.95 23.47
N LEU A 59 22.04 21.40 22.25
CA LEU A 59 23.32 22.06 21.98
C LEU A 59 23.25 23.51 22.45
N VAL A 60 23.67 23.74 23.70
CA VAL A 60 23.88 25.08 24.27
C VAL A 60 25.36 25.41 24.28
N ASP A 61 25.74 26.58 23.77
CA ASP A 61 27.05 27.15 24.04
C ASP A 61 27.07 27.71 25.47
N THR A 62 27.52 26.89 26.41
CA THR A 62 27.55 27.23 27.83
C THR A 62 28.52 28.36 28.13
N LEU A 63 29.64 28.45 27.40
CA LEU A 63 30.63 29.51 27.59
C LEU A 63 30.07 30.86 27.16
N ALA A 64 29.43 30.93 25.99
CA ALA A 64 28.80 32.16 25.53
C ALA A 64 27.69 32.63 26.48
N LEU A 65 26.90 31.70 27.04
CA LEU A 65 25.87 32.04 28.01
C LEU A 65 26.44 32.61 29.31
N VAL A 66 27.49 31.98 29.86
CA VAL A 66 28.19 32.49 31.05
C VAL A 66 28.77 33.88 30.80
N ARG A 67 29.45 34.11 29.68
CA ARG A 67 30.03 35.42 29.34
C ARG A 67 28.98 36.50 29.16
N SER A 68 27.82 36.15 28.60
CA SER A 68 26.68 37.07 28.49
C SER A 68 26.16 37.50 29.86
N LEU A 69 26.01 36.56 30.80
CA LEU A 69 25.57 36.85 32.17
C LEU A 69 26.58 37.71 32.92
N GLU A 70 27.88 37.40 32.80
CA GLU A 70 28.96 38.21 33.38
C GLU A 70 28.97 39.64 32.82
N ALA A 71 28.72 39.82 31.53
CA ALA A 71 28.62 41.14 30.91
C ALA A 71 27.42 41.97 31.45
N GLN A 72 26.39 41.31 31.97
CA GLN A 72 25.27 41.96 32.67
C GLN A 72 25.52 42.17 34.18
N GLY A 73 26.76 41.92 34.64
CA GLY A 73 27.16 42.12 36.04
C GLY A 73 26.89 40.94 36.97
N VAL A 74 26.53 39.76 36.43
CA VAL A 74 26.37 38.54 37.25
C VAL A 74 27.75 38.00 37.64
N PRO A 75 28.03 37.72 38.93
CA PRO A 75 29.27 37.09 39.34
C PRO A 75 29.51 35.74 38.66
N SER A 76 30.75 35.46 38.28
CA SER A 76 31.13 34.26 37.50
C SER A 76 30.55 32.94 38.05
N LYS A 77 30.68 32.69 39.37
CA LYS A 77 30.11 31.50 40.03
C LYS A 77 28.59 31.41 39.93
N GLN A 78 27.89 32.54 39.98
CA GLN A 78 26.44 32.58 39.83
C GLN A 78 26.03 32.39 38.37
N ALA A 79 26.77 32.97 37.42
CA ALA A 79 26.55 32.78 35.99
C ALA A 79 26.72 31.30 35.58
N GLU A 80 27.74 30.62 36.11
CA GLU A 80 27.93 29.17 35.94
C GLU A 80 26.77 28.36 36.53
N ALA A 81 26.35 28.66 37.77
CA ALA A 81 25.26 27.96 38.43
C ALA A 81 23.92 28.12 37.67
N ILE A 82 23.61 29.35 37.22
CA ILE A 82 22.41 29.64 36.42
C ILE A 82 22.48 28.88 35.08
N THR A 83 23.62 28.93 34.40
CA THR A 83 23.82 28.22 33.14
C THR A 83 23.62 26.71 33.33
N SER A 84 24.16 26.14 34.40
CA SER A 84 23.97 24.73 34.75
C SER A 84 22.49 24.38 34.94
N ALA A 85 21.76 25.15 35.75
CA ALA A 85 20.34 24.93 35.99
C ALA A 85 19.50 25.03 34.71
N ILE A 86 19.81 25.99 33.83
CA ILE A 86 19.16 26.13 32.53
C ILE A 86 19.44 24.90 31.65
N THR A 87 20.69 24.44 31.58
CA THR A 87 21.03 23.26 30.76
C THR A 87 20.35 21.99 31.27
N GLU A 88 20.18 21.84 32.58
CA GLU A 88 19.47 20.72 33.20
C GLU A 88 17.98 20.73 32.80
N VAL A 89 17.29 21.85 33.04
CA VAL A 89 15.87 22.00 32.67
C VAL A 89 15.64 21.81 31.17
N LEU A 90 16.55 22.29 30.32
CA LEU A 90 16.46 22.11 28.87
C LEU A 90 16.61 20.66 28.45
N ASN A 91 17.55 19.92 29.04
CA ASN A 91 17.74 18.50 28.74
C ASN A 91 16.53 17.68 29.20
N ASP A 92 16.00 17.94 30.40
CA ASP A 92 14.81 17.26 30.91
C ASP A 92 13.57 17.56 30.06
N SER A 93 13.40 18.83 29.68
CA SER A 93 12.29 19.26 28.82
C SER A 93 12.37 18.60 27.43
N LEU A 94 13.56 18.50 26.85
CA LEU A 94 13.77 17.86 25.56
C LEU A 94 13.46 16.36 25.62
N GLU A 95 13.89 15.66 26.66
CA GLU A 95 13.61 14.24 26.83
C GLU A 95 12.10 13.99 26.98
N ASN A 96 11.43 14.80 27.81
CA ASN A 96 9.98 14.69 28.01
C ASN A 96 9.20 14.92 26.70
N VAL A 97 9.55 15.94 25.92
CA VAL A 97 8.92 16.19 24.62
C VAL A 97 9.23 15.06 23.64
N ALA A 98 10.47 14.57 23.62
CA ALA A 98 10.90 13.56 22.67
C ALA A 98 10.24 12.19 22.86
N GLN A 99 9.75 11.87 24.06
CA GLN A 99 8.93 10.66 24.31
C GLN A 99 7.61 10.66 23.52
N SER A 100 7.11 11.83 23.12
CA SER A 100 5.90 11.94 22.29
C SER A 100 6.15 11.71 20.80
N PHE A 101 7.42 11.57 20.39
CA PHE A 101 7.80 11.40 18.98
C PHE A 101 8.48 10.05 18.75
N VAL A 102 8.28 9.52 17.55
CA VAL A 102 8.95 8.30 17.08
C VAL A 102 10.24 8.69 16.35
N SER A 103 11.32 7.92 16.53
CA SER A 103 12.56 8.18 15.80
C SER A 103 12.40 7.85 14.31
N LYS A 104 13.21 8.49 13.46
CA LYS A 104 13.21 8.20 12.01
C LYS A 104 13.52 6.73 11.72
N THR A 105 14.46 6.15 12.46
CA THR A 105 14.86 4.75 12.31
C THR A 105 13.73 3.79 12.67
N GLU A 106 13.01 4.04 13.77
CA GLU A 106 11.85 3.22 14.16
C GLU A 106 10.70 3.34 13.15
N MET A 107 10.44 4.56 12.67
CA MET A 107 9.44 4.81 11.63
C MET A 107 9.79 4.05 10.34
N GLN A 108 11.03 4.13 9.86
CA GLN A 108 11.50 3.38 8.68
C GLN A 108 11.42 1.87 8.87
N LYS A 109 11.76 1.37 10.07
CA LYS A 109 11.60 -0.06 10.39
C LYS A 109 10.13 -0.48 10.32
N SER A 110 9.23 0.32 10.87
CA SER A 110 7.78 0.08 10.80
C SER A 110 7.28 0.06 9.36
N GLU A 111 7.74 1.01 8.54
CA GLU A 111 7.42 1.09 7.11
C GLU A 111 7.88 -0.16 6.35
N MET A 112 9.13 -0.61 6.56
CA MET A 112 9.65 -1.84 5.94
C MET A 112 8.84 -3.08 6.33
N VAL A 113 8.42 -3.19 7.59
CA VAL A 113 7.58 -4.30 8.05
C VAL A 113 6.20 -4.23 7.40
N GLN A 114 5.61 -3.04 7.33
CA GLN A 114 4.31 -2.84 6.69
C GLN A 114 4.36 -3.18 5.19
N GLU A 115 5.39 -2.73 4.48
CA GLU A 115 5.59 -3.03 3.06
C GLU A 115 5.79 -4.54 2.83
N SER A 116 6.59 -5.20 3.68
CA SER A 116 6.77 -6.66 3.61
C SER A 116 5.45 -7.40 3.80
N ASN A 117 4.65 -7.01 4.80
CA ASN A 117 3.36 -7.63 5.08
C ASN A 117 2.37 -7.41 3.94
N LEU A 118 2.33 -6.19 3.38
CA LEU A 118 1.46 -5.87 2.24
C LEU A 118 1.85 -6.70 1.01
N SER A 119 3.14 -6.86 0.75
CA SER A 119 3.65 -7.67 -0.35
C SER A 119 3.27 -9.15 -0.19
N LYS A 120 3.42 -9.71 1.02
CA LYS A 120 2.97 -11.07 1.34
C LYS A 120 1.47 -11.24 1.13
N PHE A 121 0.67 -10.34 1.70
CA PHE A 121 -0.78 -10.36 1.54
C PHE A 121 -1.18 -10.33 0.05
N LYS A 122 -0.56 -9.47 -0.75
CA LYS A 122 -0.81 -9.40 -2.20
C LYS A 122 -0.49 -10.73 -2.89
N SER A 123 0.63 -11.36 -2.54
CA SER A 123 1.02 -12.66 -3.11
C SER A 123 0.05 -13.78 -2.73
N GLU A 124 -0.43 -13.80 -1.49
CA GLU A 124 -1.41 -14.78 -1.01
C GLU A 124 -2.76 -14.59 -1.70
N VAL A 125 -3.24 -13.35 -1.84
CA VAL A 125 -4.48 -13.04 -2.56
C VAL A 125 -4.38 -13.46 -4.02
N GLN A 126 -3.28 -13.13 -4.70
CA GLN A 126 -3.07 -13.50 -6.10
C GLN A 126 -3.02 -15.04 -6.27
N SER A 127 -2.25 -15.72 -5.43
CA SER A 127 -2.14 -17.18 -5.45
C SER A 127 -3.47 -17.86 -5.18
N SER A 128 -4.24 -17.36 -4.20
CA SER A 128 -5.57 -17.86 -3.88
C SER A 128 -6.53 -17.67 -5.05
N GLN A 129 -6.55 -16.49 -5.66
CA GLN A 129 -7.39 -16.19 -6.82
C GLN A 129 -7.07 -17.11 -8.01
N GLU A 130 -5.79 -17.29 -8.33
CA GLU A 130 -5.35 -18.17 -9.42
C GLU A 130 -5.69 -19.64 -9.15
N HIS A 131 -5.53 -20.09 -7.91
CA HIS A 131 -5.94 -21.42 -7.48
C HIS A 131 -7.46 -21.64 -7.63
N HIS A 132 -8.28 -20.72 -7.10
CA HIS A 132 -9.73 -20.81 -7.21
C HIS A 132 -10.20 -20.76 -8.66
N PHE A 133 -9.60 -19.90 -9.50
CA PHE A 133 -9.90 -19.84 -10.92
C PHE A 133 -9.59 -21.18 -11.62
N SER A 134 -8.42 -21.75 -11.36
CA SER A 134 -8.00 -23.04 -11.91
C SER A 134 -8.93 -24.19 -11.48
N MET A 135 -9.40 -24.16 -10.23
CA MET A 135 -10.38 -25.12 -9.71
C MET A 135 -11.72 -25.00 -10.43
N LEU A 136 -12.27 -23.79 -10.54
CA LEU A 136 -13.53 -23.54 -11.25
C LEU A 136 -13.46 -23.90 -12.73
N GLN A 137 -12.33 -23.63 -13.39
CA GLN A 137 -12.13 -24.01 -14.79
C GLN A 137 -12.16 -25.53 -14.96
N ARG A 138 -11.49 -26.27 -14.06
CA ARG A 138 -11.50 -27.74 -14.07
C ARG A 138 -12.90 -28.31 -13.82
N GLU A 139 -13.63 -27.77 -12.86
CA GLU A 139 -15.00 -28.18 -12.56
C GLU A 139 -15.94 -27.90 -13.73
N THR A 140 -15.81 -26.73 -14.35
CA THR A 140 -16.58 -26.35 -15.54
C THR A 140 -16.32 -27.30 -16.70
N GLU A 141 -15.07 -27.65 -16.96
CA GLU A 141 -14.71 -28.59 -18.04
C GLU A 141 -15.23 -30.01 -17.75
N LYS A 142 -15.14 -30.44 -16.49
CA LYS A 142 -15.72 -31.73 -16.06
C LYS A 142 -17.23 -31.77 -16.29
N LEU A 143 -17.96 -30.75 -15.84
CA LEU A 143 -19.41 -30.66 -16.04
C LEU A 143 -19.77 -30.61 -17.54
N ARG A 144 -18.98 -29.89 -18.35
CA ARG A 144 -19.15 -29.85 -19.81
C ARG A 144 -18.99 -31.24 -20.43
N SER A 145 -17.98 -32.00 -20.03
CA SER A 145 -17.76 -33.38 -20.47
C SER A 145 -18.91 -34.30 -20.05
N ASP A 146 -19.39 -34.19 -18.81
CA ASP A 146 -20.50 -34.99 -18.29
C ASP A 146 -21.80 -34.70 -19.07
N ILE A 147 -22.06 -33.42 -19.40
CA ILE A 147 -23.19 -33.03 -20.24
C ILE A 147 -23.09 -33.65 -21.63
N GLU A 148 -21.93 -33.59 -22.28
CA GLU A 148 -21.76 -34.14 -23.62
C GLU A 148 -21.94 -35.67 -23.63
N LYS A 149 -21.43 -36.35 -22.59
CA LYS A 149 -21.66 -37.78 -22.38
C LYS A 149 -23.15 -38.10 -22.25
N MET A 150 -23.88 -37.41 -21.37
CA MET A 150 -25.33 -37.61 -21.20
C MET A 150 -26.09 -37.35 -22.51
N ARG A 151 -25.71 -36.32 -23.28
CA ARG A 151 -26.32 -36.04 -24.60
C ARG A 151 -26.11 -37.19 -25.59
N SER A 152 -24.91 -37.77 -25.62
CA SER A 152 -24.62 -38.92 -26.48
C SER A 152 -25.42 -40.16 -26.09
N GLU A 153 -25.54 -40.45 -24.79
CA GLU A 153 -26.32 -41.57 -24.27
C GLU A 153 -27.82 -41.41 -24.56
N LEU A 154 -28.37 -40.21 -24.34
CA LEU A 154 -29.77 -39.92 -24.66
C LEU A 154 -30.06 -40.07 -26.15
N ARG A 155 -29.16 -39.60 -27.02
CA ARG A 155 -29.32 -39.75 -28.46
C ARG A 155 -29.31 -41.22 -28.87
N TYR A 156 -28.40 -42.00 -28.31
CA TYR A 156 -28.34 -43.45 -28.54
C TYR A 156 -29.64 -44.14 -28.11
N GLU A 157 -30.18 -43.84 -26.93
CA GLU A 157 -31.45 -44.42 -26.47
C GLU A 157 -32.64 -43.99 -27.35
N ILE A 158 -32.69 -42.74 -27.81
CA ILE A 158 -33.72 -42.29 -28.78
C ILE A 158 -33.62 -43.07 -30.09
N ASP A 159 -32.43 -43.22 -30.64
CA ASP A 159 -32.20 -43.95 -31.90
C ASP A 159 -32.61 -45.42 -31.75
N LYS A 160 -32.27 -46.04 -30.61
CA LYS A 160 -32.63 -47.42 -30.27
C LYS A 160 -34.14 -47.62 -30.13
N VAL A 161 -34.84 -46.75 -29.39
CA VAL A 161 -36.30 -46.81 -29.24
C VAL A 161 -37.00 -46.58 -30.60
N THR A 162 -36.52 -45.63 -31.39
CA THR A 162 -37.07 -45.34 -32.72
C THR A 162 -36.89 -46.52 -33.68
N ALA A 163 -35.72 -47.18 -33.65
CA ALA A 163 -35.47 -48.40 -34.42
C ALA A 163 -36.39 -49.54 -33.98
N GLY A 164 -36.57 -49.74 -32.66
CA GLY A 164 -37.51 -50.72 -32.10
C GLY A 164 -38.93 -50.49 -32.60
N GLN A 165 -39.45 -49.27 -32.48
CA GLN A 165 -40.80 -48.93 -32.95
C GLN A 165 -40.97 -49.16 -34.47
N ARG A 166 -39.95 -48.84 -35.28
CA ARG A 166 -39.98 -49.12 -36.73
C ARG A 166 -40.04 -50.61 -37.02
N LEU A 167 -39.33 -51.43 -36.24
CA LEU A 167 -39.37 -52.88 -36.36
C LEU A 167 -40.76 -53.41 -35.99
N ASP A 168 -41.33 -52.98 -34.88
CA ASP A 168 -42.67 -53.39 -34.43
C ASP A 168 -43.73 -53.11 -35.52
N LEU A 169 -43.73 -51.89 -36.07
CA LEU A 169 -44.65 -51.50 -37.15
C LEU A 169 -44.49 -52.32 -38.44
N ASN A 170 -43.27 -52.77 -38.73
CA ASN A 170 -43.02 -53.63 -39.90
C ASN A 170 -43.48 -55.07 -39.66
N LEU A 171 -43.46 -55.53 -38.41
CA LEU A 171 -43.93 -56.87 -38.03
C LEU A 171 -45.46 -56.97 -37.97
N GLU A 172 -46.18 -55.89 -37.66
CA GLU A 172 -47.65 -55.88 -37.61
C GLU A 172 -48.32 -55.77 -39.00
N ARG A 173 -47.57 -55.40 -40.03
CA ARG A 173 -48.07 -55.25 -41.41
C ARG A 173 -47.74 -56.42 -42.34
N GLY A 174 -46.90 -57.36 -41.90
CA GLY A 174 -46.45 -58.52 -42.66
C GLY A 174 -47.23 -59.79 -42.35
#